data_AF-A0A0A1YZ73-F1
#
_entry.id   AF-A0A0A1YZ73-F1
#
_cell.length_a   1.000
_cell.length_b   1.000
_cell.length_c   1.000
_cell.angle_alpha   90.00
_cell.angle_beta   90.00
_cell.angle_gamma   90.00
#
_symmetry.space_group_name_H-M   'P 1'
#
loop_
_entity.id
_entity.type
_entity.pdbx_description
1 polymer ?
#
loop_
_entity_poly.entity_id
_entity_poly.type
_entity_poly.pdbx_seq_one_letter_code
_entity_poly.pdbx_strand_id
1 'polypeptide(L)' 'MNVPVLIATRPLPKSHIERRIGQWLPEAKWTLTPQTEDGRLWLLRLSTEPCSESVQRMLQTLMESDWLIGMDFSYQD' A
#
# COMPACT_ATOMS: atom_id res chain seq x y z
N MET A 1 -8.24 7.40 -9.74
CA MET A 1 -8.83 7.27 -8.39
C MET A 1 -7.69 7.15 -7.37
N ASN A 2 -7.87 7.66 -6.15
CA ASN A 2 -6.90 7.44 -5.08
C ASN A 2 -7.44 6.36 -4.14
N VAL A 3 -6.75 5.22 -4.04
CA VAL A 3 -7.13 4.12 -3.14
C VAL A 3 -6.24 4.17 -1.91
N PRO A 4 -6.80 4.43 -0.72
CA PRO A 4 -6.05 4.33 0.53
C PRO A 4 -5.97 2.86 0.98
N VAL A 5 -4.75 2.39 1.21
CA VAL A 5 -4.46 1.05 1.72
C VAL A 5 -3.67 1.20 3.00
N LEU A 6 -4.22 0.72 4.10
CA LEU A 6 -3.53 0.63 5.38
C LEU A 6 -2.67 -0.64 5.39
N ILE A 7 -1.38 -0.47 5.62
CA ILE A 7 -0.42 -1.56 5.73
C ILE A 7 0.06 -1.62 7.17
N ALA A 8 -0.15 -2.78 7.80
CA ALA A 8 0.39 -3.11 9.11
C ALA A 8 1.54 -4.11 8.95
N THR A 9 2.72 -3.73 9.43
CA THR A 9 3.95 -4.52 9.34
C THR A 9 4.57 -4.73 10.73
N ARG A 10 5.53 -5.65 10.83
CA ARG A 10 6.55 -5.56 11.89
C ARG A 10 7.31 -4.24 11.74
N PRO A 11 7.97 -3.70 12.79
CA PRO A 11 8.80 -2.51 12.67
C PRO A 11 9.84 -2.71 11.56
N LEU A 12 9.70 -1.96 10.46
CA LEU A 12 10.56 -2.04 9.29
C LEU A 12 10.99 -0.62 8.87
N PRO A 13 12.21 -0.44 8.34
CA PRO A 13 12.61 0.82 7.74
C PRO A 13 11.71 1.17 6.55
N LYS A 14 11.34 2.45 6.42
CA LYS A 14 10.52 2.96 5.31
C LYS A 14 11.04 2.52 3.94
N SER A 15 12.36 2.59 3.73
CA SER A 15 13.02 2.19 2.48
C SER A 15 12.83 0.71 2.13
N HIS A 16 12.66 -0.17 3.13
CA HIS A 16 12.35 -1.58 2.88
C HIS A 16 10.95 -1.73 2.30
N ILE A 17 9.99 -0.99 2.85
CA ILE A 17 8.58 -1.02 2.43
C ILE A 17 8.44 -0.41 1.04
N GLU A 18 9.03 0.77 0.81
CA GLU A 18 9.06 1.44 -0.49
C GLU A 18 9.66 0.57 -1.60
N ARG A 19 10.75 -0.13 -1.31
CA ARG A 19 11.37 -1.05 -2.28
C ARG A 19 10.44 -2.21 -2.64
N ARG A 20 9.76 -2.81 -1.67
CA ARG A 20 8.79 -3.90 -1.96
C ARG A 20 7.62 -3.38 -2.78
N ILE A 21 7.03 -2.25 -2.38
CA ILE A 21 5.93 -1.62 -3.12
C ILE A 21 6.36 -1.28 -4.55
N GLY A 22 7.55 -0.70 -4.74
CA GLY A 22 8.08 -0.39 -6.07
C GLY A 22 8.33 -1.63 -6.94
N GLN A 23 8.69 -2.77 -6.35
CA GLN A 23 8.80 -4.04 -7.06
C GLN A 23 7.42 -4.59 -7.47
N TRP A 24 6.41 -4.41 -6.63
CA TRP A 24 5.05 -4.89 -6.89
C TRP A 24 4.28 -3.98 -7.86
N LEU A 25 4.63 -2.70 -7.89
CA LEU A 25 3.96 -1.64 -8.63
C LEU A 25 4.97 -0.77 -9.41
N PRO A 26 5.70 -1.35 -10.38
CA PRO A 26 6.75 -0.61 -11.09
C PRO A 26 6.21 0.59 -11.90
N GLU A 27 4.95 0.52 -12.33
CA GLU A 27 4.33 1.52 -13.20
C GLU A 27 3.29 2.40 -12.48
N ALA A 28 2.97 2.12 -11.21
CA ALA A 28 1.94 2.86 -10.50
C ALA A 28 2.52 4.08 -9.79
N LYS A 29 1.74 5.17 -9.74
CA LYS A 29 2.05 6.32 -8.89
C LYS A 29 1.50 6.08 -7.49
N TRP A 30 2.35 6.15 -6.47
CA TRP A 30 1.95 5.91 -5.09
C TRP A 30 2.69 6.82 -4.11
N THR A 31 2.10 7.02 -2.93
CA THR A 31 2.76 7.67 -1.80
C THR A 31 2.61 6.82 -0.54
N LEU A 32 3.63 6.83 0.30
CA LEU A 32 3.67 6.06 1.54
C LEU A 32 3.92 7.00 2.73
N THR A 33 2.95 7.03 3.65
CA THR A 33 2.99 7.91 4.83
C THR A 33 2.91 7.08 6.11
N PRO A 34 3.84 7.25 7.07
CA PRO A 34 3.74 6.57 8.36
C PRO A 34 2.47 7.05 9.11
N GLN A 35 1.80 6.13 9.79
CA GLN A 35 0.67 6.43 10.68
C GLN A 35 1.06 6.29 12.16
N THR A 36 2.16 5.61 12.46
CA THR A 36 2.76 5.52 13.79
C THR A 36 4.26 5.82 13.74
N GLU A 37 4.81 6.31 14.85
CA GLU A 37 6.24 6.62 14.97
C GLU A 37 7.11 5.35 14.97
N ASP A 38 6.55 4.22 15.39
CA ASP A 38 7.26 2.93 15.50
C ASP A 38 7.35 2.15 14.17
N GLY A 39 6.82 2.71 13.08
CA GLY A 39 6.88 2.10 11.75
C GLY A 39 6.08 0.80 11.61
N ARG A 40 5.05 0.59 12.44
CA ARG A 40 4.15 -0.56 12.31
C ARG A 40 2.95 -0.29 11.43
N LEU A 41 2.46 0.94 11.35
CA LEU A 41 1.31 1.31 10.54
C LEU A 41 1.68 2.34 9.48
N TRP A 42 1.23 2.08 8.26
CA TRP A 42 1.52 2.89 7.08
C TRP A 42 0.27 3.08 6.24
N LEU A 43 0.10 4.27 5.68
CA LEU A 43 -0.92 4.56 4.68
C LEU A 43 -0.25 4.63 3.31
N LEU A 44 -0.59 3.67 2.44
CA LEU A 44 -0.25 3.66 1.03
C LEU A 44 -1.41 4.28 0.26
N ARG A 45 -1.16 5.39 -0.45
CA ARG A 45 -2.15 5.98 -1.37
C ARG A 45 -1.74 5.66 -2.80
N LEU A 46 -2.63 5.00 -3.52
CA LEU A 46 -2.39 4.55 -4.89
C LEU A 46 -3.16 5.43 -5.86
N SER A 47 -2.45 6.06 -6.79
CA SER A 47 -3.07 6.77 -7.90
C SER A 47 -3.13 5.86 -9.12
N THR A 48 -4.31 5.30 -9.34
CA THR A 48 -4.52 4.26 -10.35
C THR A 48 -5.90 4.39 -11.00
N GLU A 49 -6.04 3.81 -12.19
CA GLU A 49 -7.33 3.65 -12.83
C GLU A 49 -8.15 2.58 -12.09
N PRO A 50 -9.47 2.80 -11.90
CA PRO A 50 -10.35 1.80 -11.29
C PRO A 50 -10.26 0.48 -12.05
N CYS A 51 -10.24 -0.64 -11.31
CA CYS A 51 -10.25 -2.00 -11.88
C CYS A 51 -9.09 -2.33 -12.84
N SER A 52 -7.98 -1.58 -12.79
CA SER A 52 -6.79 -1.93 -13.56
C SER A 52 -6.15 -3.23 -13.06
N GLU A 53 -5.57 -4.02 -13.97
CA GLU A 53 -4.84 -5.24 -13.63
C GLU A 53 -3.74 -5.01 -12.59
N SER A 54 -3.11 -3.83 -12.62
CA SER A 54 -2.08 -3.43 -11.66
C SER A 54 -2.60 -3.41 -10.21
N VAL A 55 -3.84 -2.97 -9.99
CA VAL A 55 -4.47 -2.99 -8.66
C VAL A 55 -4.74 -4.43 -8.21
N GLN A 56 -5.25 -5.26 -9.10
CA GLN A 56 -5.52 -6.67 -8.79
C GLN A 56 -4.24 -7.43 -8.44
N ARG A 57 -3.19 -7.29 -9.25
CA ARG A 57 -1.87 -7.89 -9.01
C ARG A 57 -1.25 -7.40 -7.70
N MET A 58 -1.38 -6.11 -7.41
CA MET A 58 -0.92 -5.54 -6.15
C MET A 58 -1.66 -6.13 -4.95
N LEU A 59 -2.99 -6.21 -5.00
CA LEU A 59 -3.77 -6.77 -3.90
C LEU A 59 -3.41 -8.24 -3.68
N GLN A 60 -3.24 -9.02 -4.75
CA GLN A 60 -2.73 -10.39 -4.65
C GLN A 60 -1.35 -10.43 -3.99
N THR A 61 -0.42 -9.59 -4.42
CA THR A 61 0.96 -9.58 -3.89
C THR A 61 1.01 -9.13 -2.43
N LEU A 62 0.18 -8.16 -2.06
CA LEU A 62 0.00 -7.72 -0.69
C LEU A 62 -0.57 -8.87 0.16
N MET A 63 -1.60 -9.56 -0.31
CA MET A 63 -2.18 -10.73 0.38
C MET A 63 -1.21 -11.89 0.53
N GLU A 64 -0.26 -12.07 -0.39
CA GLU A 64 0.81 -13.07 -0.32
C GLU A 64 1.97 -12.64 0.60
N SER A 65 2.02 -11.37 1.01
CA SER A 65 3.02 -10.89 1.96
C SER A 65 2.61 -11.20 3.40
N ASP A 66 3.57 -11.42 4.30
CA ASP A 66 3.34 -11.54 5.75
C ASP A 66 2.89 -10.20 6.41
N TRP A 67 2.31 -9.28 5.63
CA TRP A 67 1.79 -7.99 6.11
C TRP A 67 0.28 -8.11 6.31
N LEU A 68 -0.23 -7.42 7.31
CA LEU A 68 -1.67 -7.29 7.49
C LEU A 68 -2.12 -6.07 6.69
N ILE A 69 -3.02 -6.26 5.73
CA ILE A 69 -3.54 -5.17 4.90
C ILE A 69 -5.00 -4.90 5.25
N GLY A 70 -5.29 -3.63 5.55
CA GLY A 70 -6.64 -3.09 5.59
C GLY A 70 -6.86 -2.18 4.38
N MET A 71 -7.99 -2.34 3.69
CA MET A 71 -8.41 -1.36 2.70
C MET A 71 -9.54 -0.54 3.29
N ASP A 72 -9.44 0.78 3.18
CA ASP A 72 -10.51 1.66 3.57
C ASP A 72 -11.19 2.19 2.30
N PHE A 73 -12.45 1.81 2.12
CA PHE A 73 -13.29 2.28 1.03
C PHE A 73 -14.22 3.41 1.49
N SER A 74 -14.02 3.95 2.70
CA SER A 74 -14.83 5.07 3.15
C SER A 74 -14.61 6.26 2.22
N TYR A 75 -15.69 6.60 1.52
CA TYR A 75 -15.82 7.75 0.65
C TYR A 75 -15.69 8.99 1.54
N GLN A 76 -14.58 9.73 1.42
CA GLN A 76 -14.47 11.06 2.01
C GLN A 76 -14.77 12.07 0.90
N ASP A 77 -15.93 12.73 1.02
CA ASP A 77 -16.34 13.90 0.23
C ASP A 77 -15.33 15.05 0.30
#